data_AF-A0AAD5TEP4-F1
#
_entry.id   AF-A0AAD5TEP4-F1
#
_cell.length_a   1.000
_cell.length_b   1.000
_cell.length_c   1.000
_cell.angle_alpha   90.00
_cell.angle_beta   90.00
_cell.angle_gamma   90.00
#
_symmetry.space_group_name_H-M   'P 1'
#
loop_
_entity.id
_entity.type
_entity.pdbx_description
1 polymer ?
#
loop_
_entity_poly.entity_id
_entity_poly.type
_entity_poly.pdbx_seq_one_letter_code
_entity_poly.pdbx_strand_id
1 'polypeptide(L)'
;MGYVDFVRGRWPDHNPELQNRVLKTYLEEMTCEERARLRSMDFESLWDLVWTDHLSRIYISEGQEARNRYEKLDIAHLLATTTCCYTEPEYGFPKGRKNMYESNLDCAKREFQEETGYRSEQYRILSDVPWVESFVGTNGIPYRHIYYAAEVTAEFPPTFTEVLREDTDQDGYVTRAEIEVAMAVDLNADGIVSADEKTIAGQEWFNSFFAAQDSNSDSKISLPELLEYNNKK
;
A
#
# COMPACT_ATOMS: atom_id res chain seq x y z
N MET A 1 -9.96 2.45 6.09
CA MET A 1 -8.74 3.19 6.52
C MET A 1 -8.19 2.63 7.83
N GLY A 2 -9.03 2.35 8.83
CA GLY A 2 -8.60 1.83 10.14
C GLY A 2 -7.63 0.65 10.11
N TYR A 3 -7.87 -0.40 9.31
CA TYR A 3 -6.97 -1.55 9.22
C TYR A 3 -5.55 -1.19 8.77
N VAL A 4 -5.45 -0.48 7.63
CA VAL A 4 -4.18 -0.06 7.04
C VAL A 4 -3.39 0.84 7.98
N ASP A 5 -4.03 1.86 8.55
CA ASP A 5 -3.35 2.80 9.45
C ASP A 5 -2.92 2.13 10.77
N PHE A 6 -3.67 1.13 11.25
CA PHE A 6 -3.30 0.32 12.41
C PHE A 6 -2.07 -0.55 12.11
N VAL A 7 -2.09 -1.35 11.05
CA VAL A 7 -0.93 -2.22 10.72
C VAL A 7 0.32 -1.37 10.45
N ARG A 8 0.17 -0.17 9.86
CA ARG A 8 1.25 0.80 9.65
C ARG A 8 1.71 1.57 10.88
N GLY A 9 1.17 1.28 12.07
CA GLY A 9 1.61 1.94 13.28
C GLY A 9 1.24 3.42 13.35
N ARG A 10 0.23 3.91 12.62
CA ARG A 10 -0.06 5.35 12.48
C ARG A 10 -0.92 5.89 13.63
N TRP A 11 -0.41 5.81 14.87
CA TRP A 11 -1.01 6.43 16.05
C TRP A 11 -0.01 7.32 16.81
N PRO A 12 -0.47 8.20 17.71
CA PRO A 12 0.42 8.96 18.60
C PRO A 12 1.05 8.07 19.68
N ASP A 13 2.36 8.17 19.94
CA ASP A 13 3.05 7.37 20.98
C ASP A 13 3.27 8.13 22.30
N HIS A 14 3.28 9.47 22.26
CA HIS A 14 3.64 10.31 23.40
C HIS A 14 2.45 10.74 24.27
N ASN A 15 1.24 10.26 23.95
CA ASN A 15 0.01 10.61 24.66
C ASN A 15 -0.88 9.36 24.75
N PRO A 16 -0.86 8.64 25.89
CA PRO A 16 -1.59 7.37 26.05
C PRO A 16 -3.11 7.51 25.87
N GLU A 17 -3.72 8.60 26.32
CA GLU A 17 -5.16 8.82 26.17
C GLU A 17 -5.55 8.98 24.70
N LEU A 18 -4.77 9.77 23.96
CA LEU A 18 -4.97 9.99 22.53
C LEU A 18 -4.68 8.72 21.73
N GLN A 19 -3.62 7.99 22.08
CA GLN A 19 -3.27 6.70 21.49
C GLN A 19 -4.44 5.73 21.61
N ASN A 20 -4.94 5.50 22.83
CA ASN A 20 -6.06 4.60 23.09
C ASN A 20 -7.31 4.99 22.31
N ARG A 21 -7.61 6.29 22.21
CA ARG A 21 -8.74 6.79 21.43
C ARG A 21 -8.58 6.47 19.94
N VAL A 22 -7.40 6.72 19.36
CA VAL A 22 -7.13 6.49 17.93
C VAL A 22 -7.15 4.98 17.61
N LEU A 23 -6.50 4.16 18.42
CA LEU A 23 -6.50 2.70 18.27
C LEU A 23 -7.91 2.13 18.32
N LYS A 24 -8.72 2.61 19.27
CA LYS A 24 -10.14 2.22 19.37
C LYS A 24 -10.90 2.56 18.09
N THR A 25 -10.75 3.78 17.58
CA THR A 25 -11.39 4.19 16.32
C THR A 25 -10.97 3.30 15.16
N TYR A 26 -9.68 3.01 15.00
CA TYR A 26 -9.21 2.12 13.93
C TYR A 26 -9.84 0.73 14.02
N LEU A 27 -9.90 0.14 15.22
CA LEU A 27 -10.44 -1.19 15.44
C LEU A 27 -11.95 -1.27 15.24
N GLU A 28 -12.69 -0.20 15.52
CA GLU A 28 -14.14 -0.11 15.32
C GLU A 28 -14.50 0.12 13.84
N GLU A 29 -13.61 0.74 13.06
CA GLU A 29 -13.76 0.93 11.61
C GLU A 29 -13.36 -0.30 10.78
N MET A 30 -12.70 -1.29 11.38
CA MET A 30 -12.32 -2.52 10.69
C MET A 30 -13.52 -3.44 10.46
N THR A 31 -13.44 -4.18 9.36
CA THR A 31 -14.33 -5.32 9.12
C THR A 31 -14.07 -6.46 10.10
N CYS A 32 -15.04 -7.36 10.22
CA CYS A 32 -14.90 -8.52 11.10
C CYS A 32 -13.79 -9.46 10.63
N GLU A 33 -13.56 -9.52 9.31
CA GLU A 33 -12.48 -10.30 8.71
C GLU A 33 -11.10 -9.71 9.03
N GLU A 34 -10.92 -8.41 8.85
CA GLU A 34 -9.68 -7.70 9.21
C GLU A 34 -9.33 -7.90 10.70
N ARG A 35 -10.33 -7.85 11.58
CA ARG A 35 -10.15 -8.13 13.02
C ARG A 35 -9.81 -9.59 13.30
N ALA A 36 -10.33 -10.52 12.51
CA ALA A 36 -9.97 -11.93 12.61
C ALA A 36 -8.50 -12.14 12.21
N ARG A 37 -8.03 -11.47 11.14
CA ARG A 37 -6.62 -11.49 10.73
C ARG A 37 -5.70 -11.00 11.84
N LEU A 38 -6.01 -9.87 12.49
CA LEU A 38 -5.24 -9.37 13.63
C LEU A 38 -5.13 -10.38 14.79
N ARG A 39 -6.10 -11.29 14.94
CA ARG A 39 -6.10 -12.32 15.98
C ARG A 39 -5.27 -13.55 15.61
N SER A 40 -5.21 -13.90 14.32
CA SER A 40 -4.67 -15.19 13.87
C SER A 40 -3.35 -15.11 13.11
N MET A 41 -3.01 -13.96 12.53
CA MET A 41 -1.83 -13.79 11.68
C MET A 41 -0.68 -13.11 12.43
N ASP A 42 0.55 -13.39 12.01
CA ASP A 42 1.73 -12.65 12.47
C ASP A 42 1.85 -11.28 11.79
N PHE A 43 2.71 -10.42 12.34
CA PHE A 43 2.89 -9.06 11.82
C PHE A 43 3.35 -9.04 10.37
N GLU A 44 4.26 -9.93 9.96
CA GLU A 44 4.79 -9.93 8.59
C GLU A 44 3.69 -10.25 7.58
N SER A 45 2.84 -11.23 7.89
CA SER A 45 1.70 -11.58 7.05
C SER A 45 0.68 -10.44 6.99
N LEU A 46 0.47 -9.71 8.09
CA LEU A 46 -0.41 -8.53 8.12
C LEU A 46 0.20 -7.37 7.31
N TRP A 47 1.50 -7.17 7.41
CA TRP A 47 2.26 -6.14 6.70
C TRP A 47 2.16 -6.37 5.19
N ASP A 48 2.43 -7.58 4.73
CA ASP A 48 2.32 -7.97 3.31
C ASP A 48 0.91 -7.68 2.75
N LEU A 49 -0.15 -8.04 3.48
CA LEU A 49 -1.53 -7.81 3.02
C LEU A 49 -1.90 -6.34 2.82
N VAL A 50 -1.22 -5.41 3.47
CA VAL A 50 -1.49 -3.97 3.36
C VAL A 50 -0.88 -3.36 2.10
N TRP A 51 0.09 -4.04 1.49
CA TRP A 51 0.87 -3.52 0.37
C TRP A 51 0.72 -4.41 -0.86
N THR A 52 0.39 -3.81 -1.98
CA THR A 52 0.42 -4.50 -3.28
C THR A 52 1.86 -4.52 -3.83
N ASP A 53 2.54 -3.38 -3.75
CA ASP A 53 3.93 -3.21 -4.11
C ASP A 53 4.83 -3.42 -2.88
N HIS A 54 5.34 -4.66 -2.77
CA HIS A 54 6.29 -5.10 -1.75
C HIS A 54 7.73 -4.65 -2.03
N LEU A 55 7.96 -3.98 -3.16
CA LEU A 55 9.24 -3.38 -3.52
C LEU A 55 9.23 -1.87 -3.27
N SER A 56 8.07 -1.32 -2.93
CA SER A 56 7.92 0.10 -2.63
C SER A 56 8.82 0.50 -1.48
N ARG A 57 9.51 1.64 -1.67
CA ARG A 57 10.39 2.25 -0.66
C ARG A 57 9.73 2.38 0.71
N ILE A 58 8.43 2.63 0.74
CA ILE A 58 7.67 2.85 1.97
C ILE A 58 7.46 1.53 2.70
N TYR A 59 7.15 0.45 1.98
CA TYR A 59 7.00 -0.88 2.57
C TYR A 59 8.29 -1.35 3.26
N ILE A 60 9.46 -1.15 2.63
CA ILE A 60 10.75 -1.54 3.22
C ILE A 60 11.14 -0.62 4.39
N SER A 61 11.03 0.70 4.22
CA SER A 61 11.52 1.66 5.22
C SER A 61 10.62 1.80 6.44
N GLU A 62 9.30 1.69 6.29
CA GLU A 62 8.35 1.83 7.41
C GLU A 62 8.13 0.51 8.17
N GLY A 63 8.43 -0.65 7.57
CA GLY A 63 8.07 -1.96 8.12
C GLY A 63 8.64 -2.23 9.51
N GLN A 64 9.94 -1.98 9.72
CA GLN A 64 10.56 -2.23 11.03
C GLN A 64 9.99 -1.35 12.14
N GLU A 65 9.73 -0.08 11.85
CA GLU A 65 9.14 0.83 12.84
C GLU A 65 7.69 0.42 13.13
N ALA A 66 6.90 0.11 12.10
CA ALA A 66 5.55 -0.40 12.27
C ALA A 66 5.53 -1.67 13.13
N ARG A 67 6.45 -2.60 12.90
CA ARG A 67 6.62 -3.82 13.70
C ARG A 67 6.89 -3.50 15.17
N ASN A 68 7.91 -2.67 15.43
CA ASN A 68 8.31 -2.29 16.79
C ASN A 68 7.15 -1.64 17.56
N ARG A 69 6.28 -0.91 16.87
CA ARG A 69 5.11 -0.28 17.47
C ARG A 69 3.98 -1.28 17.69
N TYR A 70 3.75 -2.18 16.75
CA TYR A 70 2.73 -3.23 16.85
C TYR A 70 3.03 -4.19 18.02
N GLU A 71 4.27 -4.63 18.18
CA GLU A 71 4.68 -5.58 19.23
C GLU A 71 4.53 -5.03 20.66
N LYS A 72 4.42 -3.70 20.82
CA LYS A 72 4.15 -3.06 22.12
C LYS A 72 2.67 -3.15 22.53
N LEU A 73 1.78 -3.52 21.63
CA LEU A 73 0.34 -3.54 21.89
C LEU A 73 -0.15 -4.91 22.39
N ASP A 74 -1.12 -4.88 23.31
CA ASP A 74 -1.92 -6.05 23.64
C ASP A 74 -3.13 -6.14 22.69
N ILE A 75 -2.92 -6.77 21.54
CA ILE A 75 -3.94 -6.92 20.49
C ILE A 75 -5.17 -7.66 21.02
N ALA A 76 -4.98 -8.68 21.87
CA ALA A 76 -6.09 -9.45 22.43
C ALA A 76 -6.99 -8.58 23.32
N HIS A 77 -6.39 -7.75 24.17
CA HIS A 77 -7.11 -6.80 25.02
C HIS A 77 -7.83 -5.72 24.19
N LEU A 78 -7.15 -5.14 23.20
CA LEU A 78 -7.72 -4.12 22.32
C LEU A 78 -8.91 -4.64 21.52
N LEU A 79 -8.84 -5.87 21.01
CA LEU A 79 -9.95 -6.52 20.32
C LEU A 79 -11.10 -6.88 21.25
N ALA A 80 -10.84 -7.18 22.53
CA ALA A 80 -11.88 -7.47 23.51
C ALA A 80 -12.65 -6.24 23.98
N THR A 81 -12.04 -5.05 23.90
CA THR A 81 -12.63 -3.76 24.33
C THR A 81 -13.32 -3.00 23.20
N THR A 82 -13.31 -3.56 21.98
CA THR A 82 -13.92 -2.99 20.77
C THR A 82 -14.82 -4.00 20.08
N THR A 83 -15.79 -3.54 19.30
CA THR A 83 -16.74 -4.40 18.58
C THR A 83 -16.59 -4.23 17.07
N CYS A 84 -16.87 -5.31 16.33
CA CYS A 84 -17.03 -5.23 14.88
C CYS A 84 -18.48 -4.88 14.54
N CYS A 85 -18.68 -3.94 13.60
CA CYS A 85 -20.00 -3.65 13.03
C CYS A 85 -20.07 -3.84 11.50
N TYR A 86 -18.92 -4.06 10.85
CA TYR A 86 -18.82 -4.07 9.39
C TYR A 86 -18.46 -5.47 8.88
N THR A 87 -19.27 -6.02 7.99
CA THR A 87 -18.98 -7.28 7.29
C THR A 87 -18.20 -7.07 6.01
N GLU A 88 -18.26 -5.87 5.44
CA GLU A 88 -17.63 -5.52 4.17
C GLU A 88 -16.91 -4.17 4.30
N PRO A 89 -15.84 -3.93 3.51
CA PRO A 89 -15.17 -2.63 3.47
C PRO A 89 -16.10 -1.51 2.98
N GLU A 90 -15.73 -0.27 3.28
CA GLU A 90 -16.43 0.91 2.75
C GLU A 90 -16.32 0.97 1.22
N TYR A 91 -17.45 1.19 0.54
CA TYR A 91 -17.48 1.45 -0.88
C TYR A 91 -16.96 2.86 -1.17
N GLY A 92 -15.92 2.95 -1.99
CA GLY A 92 -15.32 4.21 -2.42
C GLY A 92 -15.15 4.30 -3.92
N PHE A 93 -14.96 5.52 -4.42
CA PHE A 93 -14.45 5.74 -5.77
C PHE A 93 -12.94 5.48 -5.81
N PRO A 94 -12.40 5.03 -6.96
CA PRO A 94 -10.97 4.90 -7.16
C PRO A 94 -10.24 6.19 -6.84
N LYS A 95 -9.21 6.12 -5.99
CA LYS A 95 -8.53 7.30 -5.45
C LYS A 95 -7.17 6.94 -4.88
N GLY A 96 -6.25 7.90 -4.95
CA GLY A 96 -5.02 7.79 -4.20
C GLY A 96 -4.29 9.11 -4.04
N ARG A 97 -3.01 9.01 -3.66
CA ARG A 97 -2.21 10.17 -3.30
C ARG A 97 -1.55 10.72 -4.54
N LYS A 98 -1.66 12.03 -4.73
CA LYS A 98 -0.98 12.74 -5.81
C LYS A 98 0.53 12.64 -5.66
N ASN A 99 1.22 12.20 -6.70
CA ASN A 99 2.66 12.17 -6.75
C ASN A 99 3.26 13.59 -6.85
N MET A 100 4.54 13.70 -6.50
CA MET A 100 5.28 14.94 -6.72
C MET A 100 5.34 15.23 -8.22
N TYR A 101 5.06 16.48 -8.61
CA TYR A 101 5.00 16.93 -10.02
C TYR A 101 3.84 16.39 -10.88
N GLU A 102 2.96 15.55 -10.33
CA GLU A 102 1.74 15.07 -11.02
C GLU A 102 0.61 16.11 -10.95
N SER A 103 -0.18 16.27 -12.02
CA SER A 103 -1.40 17.09 -11.98
C SER A 103 -2.53 16.36 -11.25
N ASN A 104 -3.54 17.08 -10.74
CA ASN A 104 -4.68 16.42 -10.07
C ASN A 104 -5.44 15.47 -11.02
N LEU A 105 -5.54 15.83 -12.30
CA LEU A 105 -6.22 15.01 -13.30
C LEU A 105 -5.39 13.77 -13.66
N ASP A 106 -4.07 13.91 -13.80
CA ASP A 106 -3.21 12.76 -14.10
C ASP A 106 -3.17 11.76 -12.94
N CYS A 107 -3.17 12.26 -11.69
CA CYS A 107 -3.35 11.43 -10.50
C CYS A 107 -4.67 10.66 -10.56
N ALA A 108 -5.79 11.33 -10.84
CA ALA A 108 -7.08 10.66 -10.93
C ALA A 108 -7.10 9.58 -12.01
N LYS A 109 -6.48 9.82 -13.18
CA LYS A 109 -6.36 8.84 -14.26
C LYS A 109 -5.51 7.63 -13.88
N ARG A 110 -4.34 7.88 -13.26
CA ARG A 110 -3.43 6.82 -12.80
C ARG A 110 -4.09 5.93 -11.75
N GLU A 111 -4.66 6.51 -10.70
CA GLU A 111 -5.32 5.77 -9.62
C GLU A 111 -6.55 5.00 -10.13
N PHE A 112 -7.33 5.60 -11.03
CA PHE A 112 -8.43 4.90 -11.70
C PHE A 112 -7.91 3.68 -12.47
N GLN A 113 -6.86 3.84 -13.27
CA GLN A 113 -6.26 2.73 -14.00
C GLN A 113 -5.68 1.65 -13.07
N GLU A 114 -5.00 2.03 -11.97
CA GLU A 114 -4.42 1.10 -11.01
C GLU A 114 -5.48 0.25 -10.30
N GLU A 115 -6.59 0.85 -9.87
CA GLU A 115 -7.63 0.14 -9.10
C GLU A 115 -8.63 -0.61 -9.99
N THR A 116 -8.85 -0.16 -11.24
CA THR A 116 -9.92 -0.70 -12.10
C THR A 116 -9.42 -1.34 -13.39
N GLY A 117 -8.17 -1.09 -13.79
CA GLY A 117 -7.59 -1.56 -15.05
C GLY A 117 -7.96 -0.75 -16.30
N TYR A 118 -8.87 0.23 -16.22
CA TYR A 118 -9.28 1.02 -17.39
C TYR A 118 -8.16 1.93 -17.89
N ARG A 119 -7.82 1.78 -19.18
CA ARG A 119 -6.85 2.63 -19.87
C ARG A 119 -7.49 3.90 -20.42
N SER A 120 -6.67 4.90 -20.71
CA SER A 120 -7.12 6.24 -21.11
C SER A 120 -7.98 6.28 -22.38
N GLU A 121 -7.91 5.23 -23.21
CA GLU A 121 -8.69 5.09 -24.45
C GLU A 121 -10.08 4.51 -24.19
N GLN A 122 -10.32 3.94 -23.01
CA GLN A 122 -11.54 3.22 -22.63
C GLN A 122 -12.51 4.07 -21.81
N TYR A 123 -12.17 5.33 -21.57
CA TYR A 123 -13.05 6.29 -20.92
C TYR A 123 -12.77 7.71 -21.42
N ARG A 124 -13.75 8.59 -21.23
CA ARG A 124 -13.63 10.01 -21.53
C ARG A 124 -13.97 10.83 -20.30
N ILE A 125 -13.07 11.74 -19.94
CA ILE A 125 -13.32 12.74 -18.90
C ILE A 125 -14.44 13.68 -19.38
N LEU A 126 -15.49 13.82 -18.58
CA LEU A 126 -16.66 14.63 -18.92
C LEU A 126 -16.41 16.13 -18.73
N SER A 127 -15.53 16.50 -17.80
CA SER A 127 -15.16 17.88 -17.51
C SER A 127 -13.77 17.96 -16.89
N ASP A 128 -12.99 18.97 -17.31
CA ASP A 128 -11.71 19.31 -16.68
C ASP A 128 -11.88 20.11 -15.38
N VAL A 129 -13.12 20.50 -15.03
CA VAL A 129 -13.44 21.18 -13.77
C VAL A 129 -13.81 20.14 -12.72
N PRO A 130 -12.99 19.93 -11.68
CA PRO A 130 -13.28 18.93 -10.66
C PRO A 130 -14.28 19.43 -9.62
N TRP A 131 -14.97 18.49 -8.98
CA TRP A 131 -15.63 18.75 -7.70
C TRP A 131 -14.63 18.64 -6.56
N VAL A 132 -14.72 19.52 -5.57
CA VAL A 132 -13.78 19.54 -4.45
C VAL A 132 -14.55 19.43 -3.14
N GLU A 133 -14.13 18.48 -2.32
CA GLU A 133 -14.60 18.31 -0.95
C GLU A 133 -13.43 18.53 0.00
N SER A 134 -13.66 19.20 1.13
CA SER A 134 -12.67 19.37 2.19
C SER A 134 -13.28 19.00 3.53
N PHE A 135 -12.60 18.14 4.28
CA PHE A 135 -13.07 17.61 5.55
C PHE A 135 -11.89 17.34 6.48
N VAL A 136 -12.17 17.07 7.76
CA VAL A 136 -11.16 16.65 8.73
C VAL A 136 -11.36 15.16 8.99
N GLY A 137 -10.33 14.35 8.73
CA GLY A 137 -10.38 12.92 8.94
C GLY A 137 -10.47 12.57 10.42
N THR A 138 -10.76 11.30 10.72
CA THR A 138 -10.88 10.80 12.10
C THR A 138 -9.57 10.90 12.90
N ASN A 139 -8.44 10.98 12.21
CA ASN A 139 -7.11 11.27 12.76
C ASN A 139 -6.84 12.77 13.03
N GLY A 140 -7.81 13.66 12.77
CA GLY A 140 -7.67 15.11 12.95
C GLY A 140 -6.91 15.83 11.85
N ILE A 141 -6.51 15.14 10.78
CA ILE A 141 -5.79 15.72 9.64
C ILE A 141 -6.81 16.28 8.65
N PRO A 142 -6.62 17.51 8.12
CA PRO A 142 -7.47 18.03 7.06
C PRO A 142 -7.16 17.32 5.74
N TYR A 143 -8.20 16.83 5.08
CA TYR A 143 -8.15 16.20 3.77
C TYR A 143 -8.89 17.04 2.74
N ARG A 144 -8.46 16.90 1.50
CA ARG A 144 -9.14 17.44 0.33
C ARG A 144 -9.28 16.34 -0.72
N HIS A 145 -10.51 16.03 -1.10
CA HIS A 145 -10.78 15.18 -2.26
C HIS A 145 -11.08 16.04 -3.48
N ILE A 146 -10.54 15.63 -4.62
CA ILE A 146 -10.72 16.30 -5.92
C ILE A 146 -11.25 15.23 -6.88
N TYR A 147 -12.51 15.36 -7.25
CA TYR A 147 -13.24 14.37 -8.04
C TYR A 147 -13.36 14.80 -9.49
N TYR A 148 -13.16 13.85 -10.40
CA TYR A 148 -13.38 14.00 -11.84
C TYR A 148 -14.42 12.95 -12.28
N ALA A 149 -15.33 13.35 -13.16
CA ALA A 149 -16.30 12.42 -13.74
C ALA A 149 -15.80 11.92 -15.10
N ALA A 150 -15.94 10.62 -15.32
CA ALA A 150 -15.60 9.97 -16.57
C ALA A 150 -16.77 9.10 -17.06
N GLU A 151 -16.93 9.03 -18.37
CA GLU A 151 -17.82 8.09 -19.03
C GLU A 151 -16.96 6.96 -19.63
N VAL A 152 -17.20 5.73 -19.18
CA VAL A 152 -16.55 4.54 -19.74
C VAL A 152 -17.15 4.28 -21.13
N THR A 153 -16.28 4.13 -22.13
CA THR A 153 -16.66 3.87 -23.52
C THR A 153 -16.54 2.41 -23.91
N ALA A 154 -15.87 1.59 -23.08
CA ALA A 154 -15.74 0.15 -23.29
C ALA A 154 -17.02 -0.61 -22.89
N GLU A 155 -17.39 -1.64 -23.67
CA GLU A 155 -18.57 -2.47 -23.39
C GLU A 155 -18.41 -3.37 -22.15
N PHE A 156 -17.17 -3.64 -21.73
CA PHE A 156 -16.84 -4.50 -20.59
C PHE A 156 -15.71 -3.91 -19.75
N PRO A 157 -15.70 -4.12 -18.42
CA PRO A 157 -14.55 -3.79 -17.60
C PRO A 157 -13.33 -4.59 -18.09
N PRO A 158 -12.15 -3.96 -18.16
CA PRO A 158 -10.93 -4.66 -18.53
C PRO A 158 -10.68 -5.76 -17.51
N THR A 159 -10.24 -6.92 -18.00
CA THR A 159 -9.72 -7.96 -17.13
C THR A 159 -8.53 -7.37 -16.38
N PHE A 160 -8.58 -7.40 -15.04
CA PHE A 160 -7.44 -6.99 -14.22
C PHE A 160 -6.21 -7.77 -14.69
N THR A 161 -5.24 -7.06 -15.25
CA THR A 161 -3.99 -7.66 -15.72
C THR A 161 -2.94 -7.15 -14.75
N GLU A 162 -2.44 -8.02 -13.89
CA GLU A 162 -1.28 -7.68 -13.06
C GLU A 162 -0.13 -7.30 -13.98
N VAL A 163 0.37 -6.07 -13.81
CA VAL A 163 1.55 -5.57 -14.53
C VAL A 163 2.69 -5.54 -13.52
N LEU A 164 3.86 -6.05 -13.91
CA LEU A 164 5.09 -5.90 -13.14
C LEU A 164 5.44 -4.42 -13.11
N ARG A 165 5.25 -3.76 -11.96
CA ARG A 165 5.41 -2.30 -11.84
C ARG A 165 6.89 -1.89 -11.90
N GLU A 166 7.78 -2.81 -11.56
CA GLU A 166 9.22 -2.65 -11.44
C GLU A 166 9.99 -3.13 -12.68
N ASP A 167 9.29 -3.73 -13.65
CA ASP A 167 9.80 -4.05 -14.98
C ASP A 167 9.96 -2.74 -15.78
N THR A 168 11.12 -2.11 -15.62
CA THR A 168 11.37 -0.76 -16.11
C THR A 168 11.65 -0.78 -17.60
N ASP A 169 12.26 -1.85 -18.09
CA ASP A 169 12.58 -2.03 -19.51
C ASP A 169 11.48 -2.75 -20.31
N GLN A 170 10.43 -3.20 -19.64
CA GLN A 170 9.25 -3.88 -20.19
C GLN A 170 9.60 -5.19 -20.89
N ASP A 171 10.65 -5.89 -20.42
CA ASP A 171 11.08 -7.18 -20.97
C ASP A 171 10.27 -8.37 -20.42
N GLY A 172 9.37 -8.13 -19.46
CA GLY A 172 8.53 -9.13 -18.82
C GLY A 172 9.16 -9.78 -17.59
N TYR A 173 10.34 -9.32 -17.16
CA TYR A 173 11.05 -9.77 -15.98
C TYR A 173 11.40 -8.58 -15.09
N VAL A 174 11.41 -8.82 -13.78
CA VAL A 174 11.99 -7.86 -12.83
C VAL A 174 13.33 -8.40 -12.37
N THR A 175 14.40 -7.67 -12.71
CA THR A 175 15.77 -8.03 -12.33
C THR A 175 16.15 -7.44 -10.97
N ARG A 176 17.14 -8.05 -10.31
CA ARG A 176 17.70 -7.51 -9.06
C ARG A 176 18.12 -6.04 -9.18
N ALA A 177 18.65 -5.63 -10.34
CA ALA A 177 19.08 -4.26 -10.57
C ALA A 177 17.91 -3.27 -10.62
N GLU A 178 16.80 -3.64 -11.27
CA GLU A 178 15.59 -2.80 -11.33
C GLU A 178 14.95 -2.64 -9.96
N ILE A 179 14.93 -3.71 -9.17
CA ILE A 179 14.46 -3.65 -7.78
C ILE A 179 15.41 -2.81 -6.91
N GLU A 180 16.73 -2.98 -7.06
CA GLU A 180 17.70 -2.17 -6.32
C GLU A 180 17.58 -0.67 -6.65
N VAL A 181 17.25 -0.32 -7.91
CA VAL A 181 16.94 1.06 -8.33
C VAL A 181 15.62 1.55 -7.74
N ALA A 182 14.57 0.72 -7.72
CA ALA A 182 13.29 1.07 -7.10
C ALA A 182 13.40 1.26 -5.57
N MET A 183 14.26 0.46 -4.92
CA MET A 183 14.46 0.42 -3.47
C MET A 183 15.51 1.42 -2.93
N ALA A 184 16.38 1.94 -3.78
CA ALA A 184 17.48 2.82 -3.42
C ALA A 184 16.99 4.09 -2.69
N VAL A 185 17.47 4.31 -1.46
CA VAL A 185 17.30 5.57 -0.73
C VAL A 185 18.58 6.38 -0.87
N ASP A 186 18.52 7.41 -1.70
CA ASP A 186 19.50 8.48 -1.74
C ASP A 186 19.14 9.50 -0.64
N LEU A 187 19.69 9.30 0.56
CA LEU A 187 19.40 10.13 1.75
C LEU A 187 19.95 11.55 1.58
N ASN A 188 20.98 11.71 0.76
CA ASN A 188 21.67 12.97 0.55
C ASN A 188 21.30 13.68 -0.79
N ALA A 189 20.49 13.02 -1.63
CA ALA A 189 20.03 13.46 -2.94
C ALA A 189 21.14 13.69 -4.00
N ASP A 190 22.25 12.95 -3.94
CA ASP A 190 23.40 13.09 -4.85
C ASP A 190 23.35 12.17 -6.10
N GLY A 191 22.34 11.30 -6.19
CA GLY A 191 22.14 10.34 -7.26
C GLY A 191 22.94 9.04 -7.12
N ILE A 192 23.57 8.78 -5.97
CA ILE A 192 24.42 7.61 -5.69
C ILE A 192 24.06 7.01 -4.32
N VAL A 193 23.44 5.82 -4.31
CA VAL A 193 23.21 5.11 -3.04
C VAL A 193 24.48 4.47 -2.51
N SER A 194 25.03 5.10 -1.49
CA SER A 194 26.24 4.72 -0.76
C SER A 194 25.99 3.57 0.23
N ALA A 195 27.08 2.96 0.70
CA ALA A 195 26.99 1.78 1.58
C ALA A 195 26.40 2.11 2.96
N ASP A 196 26.52 3.36 3.41
CA ASP A 196 25.97 3.90 4.66
C ASP A 196 24.48 4.25 4.56
N GLU A 197 23.94 4.40 3.36
CA GLU A 197 22.50 4.59 3.10
C GLU A 197 21.73 3.27 3.04
N LYS A 198 22.44 2.14 2.93
CA LYS A 198 21.86 0.80 2.99
C LYS A 198 21.86 0.29 4.43
N THR A 199 20.70 0.27 5.09
CA THR A 199 20.57 -0.37 6.41
C THR A 199 20.71 -1.88 6.30
N ILE A 200 21.48 -2.51 7.20
CA ILE A 200 21.71 -3.97 7.25
C ILE A 200 20.40 -4.76 7.28
N ALA A 201 19.42 -4.31 8.08
CA ALA A 201 18.09 -4.94 8.16
C ALA A 201 17.33 -4.90 6.80
N GLY A 202 17.43 -3.79 6.07
CA GLY A 202 16.84 -3.65 4.73
C GLY A 202 17.50 -4.57 3.69
N GLN A 203 18.81 -4.82 3.80
CA GLN A 203 19.51 -5.78 2.93
C GLN A 203 19.15 -7.24 3.25
N GLU A 204 19.07 -7.60 4.53
CA GLU A 204 18.67 -8.96 4.94
C GLU A 204 17.23 -9.26 4.56
N TRP A 205 16.33 -8.30 4.78
CA TRP A 205 14.96 -8.37 4.32
C TRP A 205 14.89 -8.51 2.79
N PHE A 206 15.60 -7.66 2.04
CA PHE A 206 15.64 -7.71 0.57
C PHE A 206 16.13 -9.06 0.04
N ASN A 207 17.24 -9.57 0.57
CA ASN A 207 17.78 -10.86 0.14
C ASN A 207 16.80 -12.00 0.44
N SER A 208 16.09 -11.93 1.57
CA SER A 208 15.08 -12.93 1.95
C SER A 208 13.85 -12.85 1.05
N PHE A 209 13.38 -11.64 0.74
CA PHE A 209 12.24 -11.38 -0.14
C PHE A 209 12.52 -11.85 -1.57
N PHE A 210 13.65 -11.42 -2.15
CA PHE A 210 14.03 -11.80 -3.52
C PHE A 210 14.19 -13.31 -3.65
N ALA A 211 14.84 -13.96 -2.68
CA ALA A 211 14.97 -15.42 -2.67
C ALA A 211 13.64 -16.17 -2.50
N ALA A 212 12.63 -15.54 -1.90
CA ALA A 212 11.31 -16.15 -1.75
C ALA A 212 10.46 -16.06 -3.03
N GLN A 213 10.71 -15.06 -3.89
CA GLN A 213 10.01 -14.88 -5.16
C GLN A 213 10.72 -15.51 -6.35
N ASP A 214 12.06 -15.57 -6.35
CA ASP A 214 12.88 -16.26 -7.35
C ASP A 214 12.82 -17.79 -7.14
N SER A 215 11.67 -18.36 -7.49
CA SER A 215 11.35 -19.77 -7.25
C SER A 215 12.25 -20.72 -8.05
N ASN A 216 12.76 -20.26 -9.19
CA ASN A 216 13.62 -21.05 -10.08
C ASN A 216 15.13 -20.78 -9.89
N SER A 217 15.49 -19.80 -9.05
CA SER A 217 16.86 -19.36 -8.76
C SER A 217 17.64 -18.83 -9.99
N ASP A 218 16.95 -18.20 -10.94
CA ASP A 218 17.53 -17.61 -12.15
C ASP A 218 17.96 -16.14 -11.98
N SER A 219 17.84 -15.61 -10.76
CA SER A 219 18.16 -14.22 -10.39
C SER A 219 17.27 -13.17 -11.07
N LYS A 220 16.09 -13.59 -11.55
CA LYS A 220 15.02 -12.73 -12.07
C LYS A 220 13.68 -13.17 -11.46
N ILE A 221 12.69 -12.30 -11.54
CA ILE A 221 11.33 -12.61 -11.11
C ILE A 221 10.40 -12.42 -12.30
N SER A 222 9.71 -13.49 -12.68
CA SER A 222 8.70 -13.46 -13.75
C SER A 222 7.29 -13.27 -13.18
N LEU A 223 6.36 -12.78 -14.02
CA LEU A 223 4.96 -12.64 -13.65
C LEU A 223 4.32 -13.95 -13.13
N PRO A 224 4.57 -15.14 -13.73
CA PRO A 224 4.11 -16.40 -13.16
C PRO A 224 4.64 -16.70 -11.76
N GLU A 225 5.90 -16.37 -11.46
CA GLU A 225 6.49 -16.59 -10.14
C GLU A 225 5.90 -15.66 -9.08
N LEU A 226 5.66 -14.41 -9.44
CA LEU A 226 4.93 -13.44 -8.60
C LEU A 226 3.49 -13.90 -8.32
N LEU A 227 2.78 -14.35 -9.34
CA LEU A 227 1.43 -14.91 -9.19
C LEU A 227 1.44 -16.18 -8.33
N GLU A 228 2.42 -17.06 -8.50
CA GLU A 228 2.55 -18.28 -7.70
C GLU A 228 2.85 -17.95 -6.23
N TYR A 229 3.72 -16.97 -5.97
CA TYR A 229 4.00 -16.46 -4.63
C TYR A 229 2.74 -15.88 -3.96
N ASN A 230 1.99 -15.04 -4.68
CA ASN A 230 0.77 -14.42 -4.20
C ASN A 230 -0.35 -15.44 -3.94
N ASN A 231 -0.44 -16.51 -4.74
CA ASN A 231 -1.47 -17.55 -4.58
C ASN A 231 -1.12 -18.62 -3.53
N LYS A 232 0.14 -18.73 -3.09
CA LYS A 232 0.57 -19.68 -2.04
C LYS A 232 0.33 -19.17 -0.62
N LYS A 233 -0.04 -17.89 -0.44
CA LYS A 233 -0.33 -17.25 0.85
C LYS A 233 -1.83 -17.08 1.08
#